data_AF-A0A3M1QC98-F1
#
_entry.id   AF-A0A3M1QC98-F1
#
_cell.length_a   1.000
_cell.length_b   1.000
_cell.length_c   1.000
_cell.angle_alpha   90.00
_cell.angle_beta   90.00
_cell.angle_gamma   90.00
#
_symmetry.space_group_name_H-M   'P 1'
#
loop_
_entity.id
_entity.type
_entity.pdbx_description
1 polymer ?
#
loop_
_entity_poly.entity_id
_entity_poly.type
_entity_poly.pdbx_seq_one_letter_code
_entity_poly.pdbx_strand_id
1 'polypeptide(L)'
;MSGSAAFRRIVVAVDASADSLAAVRAAARLAEALSAELHGLFVEDANLVRLARLPFAREVRLSAAPRRLEAAALERELRALAAQARQAFEEEARRCRVAAT
;
A
#
# COMPACT_ATOMS: atom_id res chain seq x y z
N MET A 1 23.32 18.05 -26.88
CA MET A 1 23.43 16.70 -26.27
C MET A 1 23.51 16.90 -24.77
N SER A 2 22.69 16.41 -23.86
CA SER A 2 21.47 15.59 -23.89
C SER A 2 20.68 16.02 -22.63
N GLY A 3 19.42 16.42 -22.77
CA GLY A 3 18.56 16.66 -21.62
C GLY A 3 18.13 15.32 -21.05
N SER A 4 18.99 14.69 -20.25
CA SER A 4 18.60 13.49 -19.51
C SER A 4 17.50 13.91 -18.54
N ALA A 5 16.27 13.43 -18.76
CA ALA A 5 15.21 13.57 -17.79
C ALA A 5 15.63 12.79 -16.54
N ALA A 6 16.28 13.47 -15.59
CA ALA A 6 16.57 12.90 -14.28
C ALA A 6 15.23 12.49 -13.66
N PHE A 7 15.01 11.19 -13.46
CA PHE A 7 13.81 10.69 -12.80
C PHE A 7 13.79 11.22 -11.38
N ARG A 8 12.93 12.20 -11.11
CA ARG A 8 12.84 12.85 -9.79
C ARG A 8 11.88 12.18 -8.83
N ARG A 9 11.01 11.29 -9.31
CA ARG A 9 9.93 10.69 -8.53
C ARG A 9 9.72 9.24 -8.90
N ILE A 10 9.57 8.40 -7.89
CA ILE A 10 9.21 7.00 -8.00
C ILE A 10 7.91 6.81 -7.23
N VAL A 11 6.88 6.26 -7.86
CA VAL A 11 5.61 5.93 -7.20
C VAL A 11 5.51 4.43 -7.05
N VAL A 12 5.21 3.96 -5.84
CA VAL A 12 5.02 2.54 -5.54
C VAL A 12 3.65 2.31 -4.92
N ALA A 13 2.93 1.30 -5.40
CA ALA A 13 1.67 0.89 -4.81
C ALA A 13 1.92 0.16 -3.49
N VAL A 14 1.20 0.54 -2.43
CA VAL A 14 1.38 0.01 -1.08
C VAL A 14 0.06 -0.58 -0.57
N ASP A 15 0.06 -1.82 -0.06
CA ASP A 15 -1.15 -2.48 0.49
C ASP A 15 -0.88 -3.38 1.73
N ALA A 16 0.32 -3.27 2.31
CA ALA A 16 0.82 -4.07 3.44
C ALA A 16 1.00 -5.59 3.19
N SER A 17 0.81 -6.07 1.96
CA SER A 17 1.19 -7.43 1.58
C SER A 17 2.72 -7.62 1.53
N ALA A 18 3.18 -8.86 1.64
CA ALA A 18 4.61 -9.19 1.54
C ALA A 18 5.22 -8.74 0.20
N ASP A 19 4.47 -8.89 -0.90
CA ASP A 19 4.89 -8.50 -2.25
C ASP A 19 5.00 -6.98 -2.38
N SER A 20 4.00 -6.25 -1.85
CA SER A 20 4.03 -4.79 -1.81
C SER A 20 5.22 -4.26 -1.00
N LEU A 21 5.53 -4.86 0.14
CA LEU A 21 6.71 -4.48 0.95
C LEU A 21 8.04 -4.75 0.21
N ALA A 22 8.11 -5.82 -0.59
CA ALA A 22 9.27 -6.08 -1.43
C ALA A 22 9.43 -4.99 -2.52
N ALA A 23 8.31 -4.56 -3.12
CA ALA A 23 8.31 -3.47 -4.08
C ALA A 23 8.75 -2.14 -3.45
N VAL A 24 8.28 -1.81 -2.25
CA VAL A 24 8.71 -0.61 -1.50
C VAL A 24 10.21 -0.63 -1.26
N ARG A 25 10.78 -1.77 -0.81
CA ARG A 25 12.23 -1.92 -0.60
C ARG A 25 13.02 -1.69 -1.89
N ALA A 26 12.56 -2.24 -3.01
CA ALA A 26 13.21 -2.06 -4.30
C ALA A 26 13.13 -0.59 -4.77
N ALA A 27 11.95 0.03 -4.62
CA ALA A 27 11.72 1.43 -4.99
C ALA A 27 12.56 2.40 -4.14
N ALA A 28 12.69 2.16 -2.84
CA ALA A 28 13.52 2.99 -1.94
C ALA A 28 15.00 2.94 -2.32
N ARG A 29 15.54 1.75 -2.63
CA ARG A 29 16.92 1.59 -3.13
C ARG A 29 17.15 2.28 -4.47
N LEU A 30 16.16 2.20 -5.36
CA LEU A 30 16.22 2.89 -6.64
C LEU A 30 16.18 4.42 -6.47
N ALA A 31 15.34 4.91 -5.57
CA ALA A 31 15.26 6.34 -5.24
C ALA A 31 16.57 6.86 -4.65
N GLU A 32 17.23 6.10 -3.78
CA GLU A 32 18.56 6.43 -3.23
C GLU A 32 19.59 6.53 -4.36
N ALA A 33 19.66 5.52 -5.24
CA ALA A 33 20.60 5.48 -6.34
C ALA A 33 20.40 6.62 -7.37
N LEU A 34 19.16 7.05 -7.57
CA LEU A 34 18.79 8.09 -8.53
C LEU A 34 18.69 9.49 -7.92
N SER A 35 18.87 9.63 -6.60
CA SER A 35 18.56 10.87 -5.87
C SER A 35 17.13 11.38 -6.16
N ALA A 36 16.17 10.45 -6.17
CA ALA A 36 14.77 10.70 -6.46
C ALA A 36 13.90 10.69 -5.19
N GLU A 37 12.75 11.34 -5.25
CA GLU A 37 11.70 11.27 -4.24
C GLU A 37 10.92 9.96 -4.38
N LEU A 38 10.49 9.39 -3.26
CA LEU A 38 9.68 8.18 -3.21
C LEU A 38 8.25 8.52 -2.77
N HIS A 39 7.25 8.05 -3.50
CA HIS A 39 5.84 8.27 -3.19
C HIS A 39 5.10 6.96 -3.00
N GLY A 40 4.36 6.86 -1.91
CA GLY A 40 3.50 5.71 -1.63
C GLY A 40 2.07 5.97 -2.14
N LEU A 41 1.52 5.04 -2.91
CA LEU A 41 0.11 5.05 -3.31
C LEU A 41 -0.62 3.89 -2.65
N PHE A 42 -1.45 4.18 -1.65
CA PHE A 42 -2.37 3.19 -1.10
C PHE A 42 -3.64 3.13 -1.95
N VAL A 43 -3.98 1.95 -2.46
CA VAL A 43 -5.16 1.75 -3.31
C VAL A 43 -6.22 0.97 -2.53
N GLU A 44 -7.29 1.66 -2.16
CA GLU A 44 -8.49 1.03 -1.60
C GLU A 44 -9.42 0.55 -2.73
N ASP A 45 -9.89 -0.69 -2.66
CA ASP A 45 -10.96 -1.14 -3.55
C ASP A 45 -12.33 -0.70 -3.03
N ALA A 46 -12.85 0.39 -3.61
CA ALA A 46 -14.18 0.91 -3.30
C ALA A 46 -15.32 -0.11 -3.60
N ASN A 47 -15.10 -1.08 -4.49
CA ASN A 47 -16.08 -2.13 -4.76
C ASN A 47 -16.17 -3.14 -3.61
N LEU A 48 -15.07 -3.36 -2.87
CA LEU A 48 -15.07 -4.21 -1.69
C LEU A 48 -15.99 -3.64 -0.60
N VAL A 49 -15.92 -2.33 -0.37
CA VAL A 49 -16.81 -1.63 0.58
C VAL A 49 -18.27 -1.65 0.10
N ARG A 50 -18.51 -1.49 -1.21
CA ARG A 50 -19.85 -1.62 -1.80
C ARG A 50 -20.41 -3.03 -1.65
N LEU A 51 -19.58 -4.06 -1.88
CA LEU A 51 -19.94 -5.47 -1.71
C LEU A 51 -20.39 -5.75 -0.27
N ALA A 52 -19.67 -5.22 0.72
CA ALA A 52 -20.01 -5.37 2.15
C ALA A 52 -21.37 -4.76 2.56
N ARG A 53 -21.99 -3.94 1.70
CA ARG A 53 -23.33 -3.38 1.92
C ARG A 53 -24.45 -4.27 1.38
N LEU A 54 -24.13 -5.30 0.60
CA LEU A 54 -25.14 -6.22 0.08
C LEU A 54 -25.63 -7.17 1.18
N PRO A 55 -26.94 -7.50 1.21
CA PRO A 55 -27.53 -8.29 2.30
C PRO A 55 -27.04 -9.76 2.34
N PHE A 56 -26.42 -10.23 1.26
CA PHE A 56 -25.92 -11.60 1.11
C PHE A 56 -24.39 -11.71 1.13
N ALA A 57 -23.66 -10.60 1.28
CA ALA A 57 -22.19 -10.64 1.28
C ALA A 57 -21.65 -11.39 2.50
N ARG A 58 -20.78 -12.37 2.25
CA ARG A 58 -20.11 -13.17 3.26
C ARG A 58 -18.62 -13.21 2.97
N GLU A 59 -17.82 -13.17 4.01
CA GLU A 59 -16.38 -13.41 3.92
C GLU A 59 -16.04 -14.85 4.32
N VAL A 60 -15.04 -15.41 3.65
CA VAL A 60 -14.45 -16.71 3.95
C VAL A 60 -13.01 -16.47 4.35
N ARG A 61 -12.60 -16.98 5.52
CA ARG A 61 -11.21 -16.90 5.99
C ARG A 61 -10.65 -18.32 6.09
N LEU A 62 -9.35 -18.46 5.88
CA LEU A 62 -8.66 -19.75 5.78
C LEU A 62 -8.96 -20.71 6.96
N SER A 63 -9.15 -20.15 8.16
CA SER A 63 -9.37 -20.91 9.40
C SER A 63 -10.63 -20.48 10.17
N ALA A 64 -11.63 -19.90 9.49
CA ALA A 64 -12.87 -19.47 10.14
C ALA A 64 -14.11 -19.85 9.33
N ALA A 65 -15.23 -20.07 10.05
CA ALA A 65 -16.52 -20.27 9.41
C ALA A 65 -16.95 -19.02 8.61
N PRO A 66 -17.66 -19.18 7.47
CA PRO A 66 -18.15 -18.05 6.71
C PRO A 66 -19.06 -17.15 7.55
N ARG A 67 -18.76 -15.85 7.61
CA ARG A 67 -19.56 -14.88 8.35
C ARG A 67 -20.06 -13.76 7.45
N ARG A 68 -21.09 -13.05 7.91
CA ARG A 68 -21.58 -11.85 7.22
C ARG A 68 -20.44 -10.83 7.11
N LEU A 69 -20.27 -10.29 5.90
CA LEU A 69 -19.33 -9.20 5.68
C LEU A 69 -19.99 -7.90 6.16
N GLU A 70 -19.40 -7.27 7.16
CA GLU A 70 -19.91 -6.01 7.73
C GLU A 70 -19.08 -4.83 7.22
N ALA A 71 -19.73 -3.88 6.55
CA ALA A 71 -19.06 -2.72 5.97
C ALA A 71 -18.23 -1.92 7.01
N ALA A 72 -18.77 -1.67 8.20
CA ALA A 72 -18.05 -0.95 9.25
C ALA A 72 -16.82 -1.71 9.77
N ALA A 73 -16.90 -3.05 9.86
CA ALA A 73 -15.74 -3.86 10.25
C ALA A 73 -14.68 -3.86 9.15
N LEU A 74 -15.11 -4.03 7.89
CA LEU A 74 -14.22 -4.00 6.74
C LEU A 74 -13.49 -2.66 6.59
N GLU A 75 -14.20 -1.54 6.72
CA GLU A 75 -13.59 -0.21 6.68
C GLU A 75 -12.53 -0.02 7.79
N ARG A 76 -12.78 -0.55 8.99
CA ARG A 76 -11.77 -0.51 10.07
C ARG A 76 -10.56 -1.37 9.74
N GLU A 77 -10.75 -2.56 9.19
CA GLU A 77 -9.66 -3.43 8.75
C GLU A 77 -8.82 -2.76 7.65
N LEU A 78 -9.45 -2.15 6.63
CA LEU A 78 -8.76 -1.42 5.58
C LEU A 78 -7.95 -0.22 6.11
N ARG A 79 -8.51 0.56 7.04
CA ARG A 79 -7.79 1.67 7.69
C ARG A 79 -6.57 1.17 8.48
N ALA A 80 -6.70 0.03 9.16
CA ALA A 80 -5.59 -0.57 9.89
C ALA A 80 -4.48 -1.04 8.93
N LEU A 81 -4.84 -1.69 7.82
CA LEU A 81 -3.90 -2.08 6.77
C LEU A 81 -3.20 -0.85 6.15
N ALA A 82 -3.94 0.22 5.89
CA ALA A 82 -3.38 1.47 5.38
C ALA A 82 -2.34 2.09 6.34
N ALA A 83 -2.62 2.08 7.64
CA ALA A 83 -1.70 2.56 8.66
C ALA A 83 -0.43 1.71 8.73
N GLN A 84 -0.56 0.38 8.66
CA GLN A 84 0.59 -0.55 8.62
C GLN A 84 1.44 -0.36 7.36
N ALA A 85 0.78 -0.26 6.20
CA ALA A 85 1.43 0.04 4.91
C ALA A 85 2.23 1.34 4.98
N ARG A 86 1.62 2.41 5.50
CA ARG A 86 2.28 3.72 5.68
C ARG A 86 3.49 3.62 6.59
N GLN A 87 3.36 2.97 7.75
CA GLN A 87 4.48 2.81 8.68
C GLN A 87 5.64 2.06 8.03
N ALA A 88 5.37 0.94 7.36
CA ALA A 88 6.42 0.16 6.70
C ALA A 88 7.09 0.93 5.55
N PHE A 89 6.32 1.73 4.81
CA PHE A 89 6.83 2.64 3.79
C PHE A 89 7.76 3.70 4.38
N GLU A 90 7.35 4.38 5.45
CA GLU A 90 8.15 5.40 6.14
C GLU A 90 9.41 4.82 6.80
N GLU A 91 9.36 3.58 7.28
CA GLU A 91 10.53 2.86 7.78
C GLU A 91 11.55 2.60 6.68
N GLU A 92 11.12 2.10 5.52
CA GLU A 92 12.04 1.83 4.40
C GLU A 92 12.59 3.12 3.77
N ALA A 93 11.76 4.16 3.65
CA ALA A 93 12.23 5.47 3.19
C ALA A 93 13.33 6.04 4.10
N ARG A 94 13.17 5.93 5.43
CA ARG A 94 14.19 6.35 6.40
C ARG A 94 15.47 5.54 6.28
N ARG A 95 15.38 4.22 6.08
CA ARG A 95 16.55 3.34 5.91
C ARG A 95 17.41 3.74 4.71
N CYS A 96 16.76 4.10 3.60
CA CYS A 96 17.42 4.55 2.36
C CYS A 96 17.68 6.06 2.31
N ARG A 97 17.32 6.83 3.36
CA ARG A 97 17.49 8.29 3.45
C ARG A 97 16.90 9.06 2.25
N VAL A 98 15.76 8.60 1.76
CA VAL A 98 15.05 9.24 0.64
C VAL A 98 13.90 10.11 1.16
N ALA A 99 13.66 11.24 0.48
CA ALA A 99 12.46 12.04 0.74
C ALA A 99 11.23 11.24 0.34
N ALA A 100 10.22 11.17 1.21
CA ALA A 100 9.06 10.34 1.01
C ALA A 100 7.73 11.03 1.35
N THR A 101 6.67 10.69 0.62
CA THR A 101 5.30 11.21 0.84
C THR A 101 4.25 10.12 0.59
#